data_AF-A0A553N1N8-F1
#
_entry.id   AF-A0A553N1N8-F1
#
_cell.length_a   1.000
_cell.length_b   1.000
_cell.length_c   1.000
_cell.angle_alpha   90.00
_cell.angle_beta   90.00
_cell.angle_gamma   90.00
#
_symmetry.space_group_name_H-M   'P 1'
#
loop_
_entity.id
_entity.type
_entity.pdbx_description
1 polymer ?
#
loop_
_entity_poly.entity_id
_entity_poly.type
_entity_poly.pdbx_seq_one_letter_code
_entity_poly.pdbx_strand_id
1 'polypeptide(L)'
;MGVMTKRPKTFEVQLSDPNKLAYSGGDKVAGRVIVEVSEVVKITAVKLLGVGCAKVDYNKGKQHCSGEIEYLKYEENLHLDRQTTDLDGSITLRPGFRYEYMFGFELPQAGCLVSSYSGKFGSVQYYVKALIEKSGQPFAECKRYFDVAEPIDVNTQELMTPVTGSKQKKVTCMFIPDGSVSISARIGRKGYCEGEDIEIDAQFENTSSRIIVPKAAIVAKHIYLANGRTKVIQEKLTSVRGNHIISGMCDVWQGRVLRVPKLKPTILGCDIIHVDYCLRIYLHIPGSEKLILELPVVIGTIPYSGMSSRTSSMSSQDGCGSSSTCATLPSSPPSYSEISPYNHADSSIIPLLDDYDEDDTPIFMHMSEYHLPPPPAYTEQN
;
A
#
# COMPACT_ATOMS: atom_id res chain seq x y z
N MET A 1 1.76 25.10 -42.72
CA MET A 1 3.17 24.64 -42.60
C MET A 1 3.47 24.43 -41.13
N GLY A 2 3.54 23.19 -40.67
CA GLY A 2 3.89 22.88 -39.29
C GLY A 2 5.38 23.15 -39.07
N VAL A 3 5.70 24.10 -38.19
CA VAL A 3 7.07 24.31 -37.72
C VAL A 3 7.43 23.10 -36.89
N MET A 4 8.14 22.14 -37.49
CA MET A 4 8.82 21.08 -36.75
C MET A 4 9.85 21.75 -35.85
N THR A 5 9.53 21.94 -34.57
CA THR A 5 10.49 22.36 -33.56
C THR A 5 11.50 21.23 -33.39
N LYS A 6 12.67 21.37 -34.05
CA LYS A 6 13.78 20.43 -33.91
C LYS A 6 14.17 20.35 -32.44
N ARG A 7 13.92 19.21 -31.81
CA ARG A 7 14.28 18.95 -30.41
C ARG A 7 15.81 18.90 -30.27
N PRO A 8 16.37 19.29 -29.12
CA PRO A 8 17.79 19.06 -28.82
C PRO A 8 18.16 17.58 -28.98
N LYS A 9 19.43 17.32 -29.31
CA LYS A 9 19.96 15.96 -29.53
C LYS A 9 19.83 15.12 -28.26
N THR A 10 20.24 15.70 -27.14
CA THR A 10 20.08 15.12 -25.80
C THR A 10 19.55 16.21 -24.88
N PHE A 11 18.50 15.91 -24.13
CA PHE A 11 17.99 16.79 -23.09
C PHE A 11 17.40 15.97 -21.96
N GLU A 12 18.13 15.89 -20.86
CA GLU A 12 17.79 15.03 -19.73
C GLU A 12 18.14 15.66 -18.39
N VAL A 13 17.35 15.32 -17.37
CA VAL A 13 17.63 15.65 -15.98
C VAL A 13 18.14 14.39 -15.28
N GLN A 14 19.34 14.46 -14.74
CA GLN A 14 19.95 13.40 -13.93
C GLN A 14 20.03 13.87 -12.48
N LEU A 15 19.44 13.10 -11.57
CA LEU A 15 19.60 13.32 -10.12
C LEU A 15 20.98 12.84 -9.68
N SER A 16 21.56 13.49 -8.67
CA SER A 16 22.87 13.11 -8.12
C SER A 16 22.86 11.69 -7.56
N ASP A 17 21.76 11.31 -6.88
CA ASP A 17 21.57 9.99 -6.28
C ASP A 17 20.47 9.21 -7.03
N PRO A 18 20.81 8.50 -8.13
CA PRO A 18 19.82 7.76 -8.91
C PRO A 18 19.26 6.53 -8.18
N ASN A 19 19.96 6.02 -7.17
CA ASN A 19 19.56 4.84 -6.40
C ASN A 19 18.75 5.19 -5.14
N LYS A 20 18.57 6.48 -4.83
CA LYS A 20 17.76 6.89 -3.67
C LYS A 20 16.30 6.56 -3.95
N LEU A 21 15.73 5.69 -3.13
CA LEU A 21 14.37 5.16 -3.32
C LEU A 21 13.30 6.22 -3.07
N ALA A 22 13.47 7.05 -2.04
CA ALA A 22 12.56 8.14 -1.72
C ALA A 22 13.29 9.27 -0.98
N TYR A 23 12.75 10.47 -1.09
CA TYR A 23 13.16 11.66 -0.36
C TYR A 23 12.16 11.94 0.78
N SER A 24 12.60 12.55 1.86
CA SER A 24 11.74 13.03 2.95
C SER A 24 11.86 14.55 3.12
N GLY A 25 10.93 15.17 3.84
CA GLY A 25 10.99 16.59 4.16
C GLY A 25 12.35 17.00 4.75
N GLY A 26 12.89 18.12 4.26
CA GLY A 26 14.24 18.60 4.57
C GLY A 26 15.37 18.00 3.73
N ASP A 27 15.11 16.96 2.92
CA ASP A 27 16.13 16.42 2.03
C ASP A 27 16.49 17.40 0.90
N LYS A 28 17.76 17.39 0.51
CA LYS A 28 18.24 18.12 -0.67
C LYS A 28 18.08 17.28 -1.93
N VAL A 29 17.31 17.78 -2.89
CA VAL A 29 17.21 17.24 -4.25
C VAL A 29 18.22 17.98 -5.12
N ALA A 30 19.28 17.28 -5.51
CA ALA A 30 20.35 17.84 -6.35
C ALA A 30 20.58 16.99 -7.60
N GLY A 31 21.16 17.61 -8.62
CA GLY A 31 21.46 16.92 -9.87
C GLY A 31 22.06 17.84 -10.92
N ARG A 32 21.98 17.39 -12.16
CA ARG A 32 22.42 18.13 -13.34
C ARG A 32 21.45 17.96 -14.51
N VAL A 33 21.31 19.01 -15.29
CA VAL A 33 20.59 19.02 -16.57
C VAL A 33 21.61 18.95 -17.69
N ILE A 34 21.53 17.94 -18.54
CA ILE A 34 22.47 17.72 -19.64
C ILE A 34 21.79 18.13 -20.94
N VAL A 35 22.45 18.99 -21.70
CA VAL A 35 21.98 19.47 -23.00
C VAL A 35 23.05 19.23 -24.06
N GLU A 36 22.66 18.55 -25.14
CA GLU A 36 23.42 18.45 -26.39
C GLU A 36 22.55 18.91 -27.57
N VAL A 37 23.13 19.65 -28.50
CA VAL A 37 22.44 20.14 -29.70
C VAL A 37 23.09 19.59 -30.96
N SER A 38 22.28 19.29 -32.00
CA SER A 38 22.78 18.86 -33.31
C SER A 38 23.14 20.03 -34.22
N GLU A 39 22.57 21.20 -33.96
CA GLU A 39 22.76 22.44 -34.71
C GLU A 39 23.05 23.59 -33.74
N VAL A 40 23.57 24.72 -34.22
CA VAL A 40 23.78 25.89 -33.37
C VAL A 40 22.42 26.45 -32.96
N VAL A 41 22.15 26.51 -31.66
CA VAL A 41 20.88 27.00 -31.11
C VAL A 41 21.15 28.17 -30.17
N LYS A 42 20.54 29.31 -30.46
CA LYS A 42 20.43 30.41 -29.50
C LYS A 42 19.23 30.19 -28.58
N ILE A 43 19.46 30.22 -27.28
CA ILE A 43 18.45 30.10 -26.23
C ILE A 43 18.48 31.35 -25.34
N THR A 44 17.42 31.59 -24.60
CA THR A 44 17.32 32.70 -23.64
C THR A 44 17.73 32.24 -22.25
N ALA A 45 17.20 31.10 -21.79
CA ALA A 45 17.49 30.56 -20.48
C ALA A 45 17.26 29.05 -20.43
N VAL A 46 17.89 28.39 -19.46
CA VAL A 46 17.53 27.05 -19.01
C VAL A 46 16.92 27.19 -17.62
N LYS A 47 15.64 26.87 -17.49
CA LYS A 47 14.90 26.93 -16.23
C LYS A 47 14.73 25.53 -15.64
N LEU A 48 14.78 25.44 -14.33
CA LEU A 48 14.43 24.27 -13.56
C LEU A 48 13.18 24.57 -12.74
N LEU A 49 12.20 23.66 -12.78
CA LEU A 49 11.02 23.71 -11.93
C LEU A 49 10.93 22.43 -11.10
N GLY A 50 10.96 22.56 -9.79
CA GLY A 50 10.60 21.47 -8.87
C GLY A 50 9.11 21.51 -8.59
N VAL A 51 8.37 20.46 -8.93
CA VAL A 51 6.92 20.42 -8.77
C VAL A 51 6.53 19.17 -8.01
N GLY A 52 5.69 19.34 -6.99
CA GLY A 52 5.02 18.27 -6.28
C GLY A 52 3.53 18.56 -6.25
N CYS A 53 2.72 17.73 -6.89
CA CYS A 53 1.28 17.93 -6.92
C CYS A 53 0.49 16.64 -6.74
N ALA A 54 -0.66 16.77 -6.08
CA ALA A 54 -1.69 15.76 -6.04
C ALA A 54 -2.72 16.05 -7.14
N LYS A 55 -3.09 15.02 -7.89
CA LYS A 55 -4.09 15.08 -8.95
C LYS A 55 -5.14 14.03 -8.72
N VAL A 56 -6.40 14.41 -8.80
CA VAL A 56 -7.55 13.52 -8.77
C VAL A 56 -8.34 13.73 -10.05
N ASP A 57 -8.71 12.63 -10.69
CA ASP A 57 -9.52 12.63 -11.89
C ASP A 57 -10.46 11.41 -11.88
N TYR A 58 -11.76 11.67 -11.92
CA TYR A 58 -12.75 10.63 -12.13
C TYR A 58 -14.04 11.13 -12.75
N ASN A 59 -14.70 10.22 -13.47
CA ASN A 59 -16.06 10.43 -13.93
C ASN A 59 -17.07 9.90 -12.91
N LYS A 60 -18.15 10.66 -12.69
CA LYS A 60 -19.34 10.23 -11.93
C LYS A 60 -20.57 10.44 -12.83
N GLY A 61 -20.99 9.36 -13.49
CA GLY A 61 -22.01 9.44 -14.55
C GLY A 61 -21.49 10.22 -15.75
N LYS A 62 -22.26 11.21 -16.22
CA LYS A 62 -21.89 12.10 -17.34
C LYS A 62 -20.96 13.25 -16.95
N GLN A 63 -20.69 13.45 -15.65
CA GLN A 63 -19.91 14.58 -15.17
C GLN A 63 -18.48 14.17 -14.83
N HIS A 64 -17.54 14.91 -15.40
CA HIS A 64 -16.12 14.82 -15.08
C HIS A 64 -15.80 15.62 -13.81
N CYS A 65 -15.06 15.03 -12.89
CA CYS A 65 -14.61 15.65 -11.65
C CYS A 65 -13.09 15.56 -11.61
N SER A 66 -12.42 16.70 -11.51
CA SER A 66 -10.96 16.81 -11.45
C SER A 66 -10.57 17.79 -10.35
N GLY A 67 -9.41 17.58 -9.73
CA GLY A 67 -8.83 18.46 -8.72
C GLY A 67 -7.32 18.32 -8.72
N GLU A 68 -6.62 19.45 -8.56
CA GLU A 68 -5.16 19.51 -8.49
C GLU A 68 -4.76 20.42 -7.33
N ILE A 69 -3.80 19.96 -6.53
CA ILE A 69 -3.20 20.73 -5.43
C ILE A 69 -1.69 20.62 -5.52
N GLU A 70 -1.00 21.76 -5.46
CA GLU A 70 0.45 21.87 -5.45
C GLU A 70 0.96 21.91 -4.00
N TYR A 71 1.88 21.00 -3.66
CA TYR A 71 2.56 20.92 -2.35
C TYR A 71 4.01 21.41 -2.42
N LEU A 72 4.61 21.36 -3.61
CA LEU A 72 5.96 21.84 -3.86
C LEU A 72 5.96 22.65 -5.16
N LYS A 73 6.50 23.86 -5.06
CA LYS A 73 6.77 24.71 -6.21
C LYS A 73 8.12 25.41 -6.01
N TYR A 74 9.09 25.02 -6.81
CA TYR A 74 10.42 25.60 -6.85
C TYR A 74 10.74 26.00 -8.28
N GLU A 75 11.38 27.15 -8.47
CA GLU A 75 11.80 27.65 -9.78
C GLU A 75 13.21 28.25 -9.67
N GLU A 76 14.10 27.85 -10.57
CA GLU A 76 15.48 28.32 -10.63
C GLU A 76 15.91 28.53 -12.10
N ASN A 77 16.63 29.61 -12.38
CA ASN A 77 17.31 29.78 -13.65
C ASN A 77 18.72 29.20 -13.53
N LEU A 78 19.05 28.21 -14.36
CA LEU A 78 20.33 27.55 -14.30
C LEU A 78 21.37 28.32 -15.12
N HIS A 79 22.56 28.43 -14.54
CA HIS A 79 23.69 29.12 -15.14
C HIS A 79 24.90 28.19 -15.25
N LEU A 80 25.75 28.42 -16.23
CA LEU A 80 27.03 27.73 -16.43
C LEU A 80 28.15 28.75 -16.23
N ASP A 81 29.09 28.47 -15.32
CA ASP A 81 30.20 29.39 -14.97
C ASP A 81 31.06 29.81 -16.18
N ARG A 82 31.10 28.99 -17.24
CA ARG A 82 31.90 29.22 -18.46
C ARG A 82 31.11 29.76 -19.64
N GLN A 83 29.84 30.12 -19.46
CA GLN A 83 28.97 30.50 -20.57
C GLN A 83 28.93 32.03 -20.70
N THR A 84 29.54 32.55 -21.76
CA THR A 84 29.43 33.97 -22.13
C THR A 84 28.04 34.24 -22.71
N THR A 85 27.31 35.13 -22.06
CA THR A 85 26.05 35.68 -22.56
C THR A 85 26.33 36.67 -23.69
N ASP A 86 25.60 36.56 -24.81
CA ASP A 86 25.67 37.54 -25.90
C ASP A 86 25.16 38.91 -25.42
N LEU A 87 25.44 39.98 -26.17
CA LEU A 87 24.96 41.35 -25.87
C LEU A 87 23.43 41.43 -25.69
N ASP A 88 22.70 40.52 -26.33
CA ASP A 88 21.24 40.42 -26.28
C ASP A 88 20.71 39.56 -25.11
N GLY A 89 21.57 39.10 -24.20
CA GLY A 89 21.18 38.21 -23.11
C GLY A 89 21.03 36.74 -23.52
N SER A 90 21.27 36.38 -24.79
CA SER A 90 21.12 35.02 -25.29
C SER A 90 22.35 34.15 -25.07
N ILE A 91 22.11 32.87 -24.87
CA ILE A 91 23.11 31.82 -24.75
C ILE A 91 23.17 31.04 -26.07
N THR A 92 24.37 30.89 -26.65
CA THR A 92 24.56 30.10 -27.87
C THR A 92 25.08 28.70 -27.55
N LEU A 93 24.26 27.68 -27.79
CA LEU A 93 24.64 26.27 -27.73
C LEU A 93 25.18 25.79 -29.08
N ARG A 94 26.32 25.11 -29.07
CA ARG A 94 27.01 24.62 -30.27
C ARG A 94 27.03 23.09 -30.32
N PRO A 95 26.94 22.48 -31.51
CA PRO A 95 27.10 21.03 -31.66
C PRO A 95 28.48 20.56 -31.20
N GLY A 96 28.54 19.33 -30.69
CA GLY A 96 29.78 18.71 -30.21
C GLY A 96 30.16 19.07 -28.77
N PHE A 97 29.45 19.99 -28.13
CA PHE A 97 29.60 20.30 -26.70
C PHE A 97 28.48 19.69 -25.88
N ARG A 98 28.84 19.21 -24.69
CA ARG A 98 27.92 18.73 -23.68
C ARG A 98 27.83 19.78 -22.57
N TYR A 99 26.66 20.39 -22.44
CA TYR A 99 26.40 21.44 -21.46
C TYR A 99 25.75 20.81 -20.22
N GLU A 100 26.38 20.95 -19.06
CA GLU A 100 25.89 20.39 -17.79
C GLU A 100 25.55 21.50 -16.81
N TYR A 101 24.26 21.70 -16.54
CA TYR A 101 23.78 22.71 -15.61
C TYR A 101 23.48 22.05 -14.27
N MET A 102 24.22 22.43 -13.22
CA MET A 102 24.01 21.90 -11.87
C MET A 102 22.79 22.56 -11.22
N PHE A 103 22.04 21.80 -10.42
CA PHE A 103 20.96 22.32 -9.61
C PHE A 103 20.92 21.64 -8.24
N GLY A 104 20.32 22.32 -7.27
CA GLY A 104 20.09 21.74 -5.95
C GLY A 104 19.18 22.59 -5.09
N PHE A 105 18.06 22.02 -4.65
CA PHE A 105 17.11 22.67 -3.76
C PHE A 105 16.73 21.76 -2.60
N GLU A 106 16.30 22.34 -1.50
CA GLU A 106 15.85 21.61 -0.32
C GLU A 106 14.33 21.46 -0.35
N LEU A 107 13.86 20.28 0.02
CA LEU A 107 12.45 20.02 0.22
C LEU A 107 11.94 20.75 1.47
N PRO A 108 10.68 21.21 1.48
CA PRO A 108 10.03 21.73 2.69
C PRO A 108 10.20 20.81 3.89
N GLN A 109 10.09 21.38 5.10
CA GLN A 109 10.25 20.62 6.34
C GLN A 109 9.27 19.44 6.44
N ALA A 110 9.66 18.43 7.22
CA ALA A 110 8.85 17.24 7.47
C ALA A 110 7.42 17.62 7.92
N GLY A 111 6.43 16.92 7.38
CA GLY A 111 5.00 17.18 7.61
C GLY A 111 4.37 18.25 6.71
N CYS A 112 5.13 18.99 5.90
CA CYS A 112 4.57 19.88 4.88
C CYS A 112 4.36 19.20 3.53
N LEU A 113 5.04 18.06 3.31
CA LEU A 113 4.93 17.27 2.10
C LEU A 113 3.96 16.10 2.29
N VAL A 114 3.49 15.59 1.15
CA VAL A 114 2.63 14.41 1.10
C VAL A 114 3.42 13.26 0.48
N SER A 115 3.31 12.05 1.02
CA SER A 115 3.92 10.86 0.44
C SER A 115 3.43 10.61 -0.99
N SER A 116 4.36 10.25 -1.88
CA SER A 116 4.08 9.82 -3.25
C SER A 116 3.04 8.71 -3.28
N TYR A 117 2.09 8.85 -4.18
CA TYR A 117 0.97 7.92 -4.29
C TYR A 117 0.53 7.76 -5.72
N SER A 118 0.11 6.54 -6.04
CA SER A 118 -0.50 6.22 -7.32
C SER A 118 -1.66 5.26 -7.06
N GLY A 119 -2.86 5.69 -7.42
CA GLY A 119 -4.09 4.92 -7.31
C GLY A 119 -4.98 5.12 -8.53
N LYS A 120 -6.16 4.50 -8.52
CA LYS A 120 -7.02 4.40 -9.71
C LYS A 120 -7.57 5.74 -10.23
N PHE A 121 -7.88 6.67 -9.32
CA PHE A 121 -8.51 7.96 -9.65
C PHE A 121 -7.66 9.16 -9.24
N GLY A 122 -6.38 8.94 -8.92
CA GLY A 122 -5.51 10.03 -8.52
C GLY A 122 -4.12 9.58 -8.11
N SER A 123 -3.20 10.53 -8.13
CA SER A 123 -1.79 10.33 -7.82
C SER A 123 -1.19 11.58 -7.18
N VAL A 124 -0.25 11.37 -6.27
CA VAL A 124 0.67 12.39 -5.74
C VAL A 124 2.02 12.13 -6.39
N GLN A 125 2.51 13.10 -7.17
CA GLN A 125 3.72 12.95 -7.96
C GLN A 125 4.67 14.13 -7.71
N TYR A 126 5.95 13.81 -7.59
CA TYR A 126 7.02 14.78 -7.53
C TYR A 126 7.95 14.61 -8.73
N TYR A 127 8.31 15.73 -9.35
CA TYR A 127 9.22 15.74 -10.47
C TYR A 127 9.99 17.05 -10.58
N VAL A 128 11.18 16.95 -11.15
CA VAL A 128 11.96 18.09 -11.61
C VAL A 128 11.74 18.23 -13.12
N LYS A 129 11.32 19.41 -13.56
CA LYS A 129 11.09 19.77 -14.95
C LYS A 129 12.17 20.75 -15.38
N ALA A 130 13.00 20.38 -16.36
CA ALA A 130 13.88 21.34 -17.01
C ALA A 130 13.21 21.87 -18.28
N LEU A 131 13.32 23.18 -18.49
CA LEU A 131 12.73 23.91 -19.62
C LEU A 131 13.80 24.76 -20.29
N ILE A 132 13.98 24.58 -21.60
CA ILE A 132 14.79 25.48 -22.42
C ILE A 132 13.85 26.52 -23.03
N GLU A 133 14.13 27.79 -22.81
CA GLU A 133 13.41 28.90 -23.42
C GLU A 133 14.18 29.47 -24.60
N LYS A 134 13.48 29.76 -25.69
CA LYS A 134 14.04 30.39 -26.89
C LYS A 134 13.13 31.55 -27.30
N SER A 135 13.69 32.75 -27.33
CA SER A 135 12.95 33.98 -27.72
C SER A 135 11.67 34.18 -26.89
N GLY A 136 11.72 33.87 -25.59
CA GLY A 136 10.58 34.02 -24.67
C GLY A 136 9.52 32.91 -24.75
N GLN A 137 9.74 31.86 -25.55
CA GLN A 137 8.82 30.72 -25.65
C GLN A 137 9.48 29.40 -25.21
N PRO A 138 8.69 28.43 -24.69
CA PRO A 138 9.20 27.11 -24.35
C PRO A 138 9.65 26.37 -25.61
N PHE A 139 10.94 26.06 -25.71
CA PHE A 139 11.54 25.37 -26.85
C PHE A 139 11.59 23.86 -26.65
N ALA A 140 12.02 23.41 -25.47
CA ALA A 140 12.08 22.00 -25.12
C ALA A 140 11.85 21.84 -23.61
N GLU A 141 11.15 20.77 -23.22
CA GLU A 141 10.97 20.39 -21.82
C GLU A 141 11.36 18.93 -21.60
N CYS A 142 11.92 18.61 -20.43
CA CYS A 142 12.10 17.25 -19.95
C CYS A 142 11.76 17.17 -18.47
N LYS A 143 11.30 15.99 -18.02
CA LYS A 143 10.86 15.76 -16.64
C LYS A 143 11.54 14.53 -16.08
N ARG A 144 11.96 14.60 -14.82
CA ARG A 144 12.45 13.47 -14.05
C ARG A 144 11.67 13.35 -12.76
N TYR A 145 10.98 12.23 -12.61
CA TYR A 145 10.19 11.92 -11.42
C TYR A 145 11.09 11.38 -10.31
N PHE A 146 10.70 11.66 -9.08
CA PHE A 146 11.30 11.10 -7.87
C PHE A 146 10.19 10.85 -6.84
N ASP A 147 10.42 9.91 -5.93
CA ASP A 147 9.45 9.59 -4.89
C ASP A 147 9.74 10.34 -3.60
N VAL A 148 8.67 10.76 -2.92
CA VAL A 148 8.72 11.35 -1.58
C VAL A 148 8.00 10.41 -0.63
N ALA A 149 8.59 10.13 0.53
CA ALA A 149 7.98 9.32 1.57
C ALA A 149 8.14 10.05 2.91
N GLU A 150 7.04 10.60 3.41
CA GLU A 150 7.01 11.15 4.76
C GLU A 150 6.94 10.00 5.77
N PRO A 151 7.85 9.96 6.76
CA PRO A 151 7.87 8.92 7.76
C PRO A 151 6.67 9.05 8.71
N ILE A 152 6.00 7.93 8.98
CA ILE A 152 4.90 7.85 9.94
C ILE A 152 5.36 6.97 11.09
N ASP A 153 5.51 7.60 12.25
CA ASP A 153 5.90 6.94 13.48
C ASP A 153 4.69 6.37 14.22
N VAL A 154 4.59 5.04 14.24
CA VAL A 154 3.52 4.32 14.95
C VAL A 154 3.69 4.36 16.48
N ASN A 155 4.85 4.79 16.97
CA ASN A 155 5.17 4.88 18.41
C ASN A 155 4.58 6.14 19.08
N THR A 156 3.87 6.99 18.34
CA THR A 156 3.20 8.16 18.90
C THR A 156 2.10 7.77 19.88
N GLN A 157 1.90 8.58 20.93
CA GLN A 157 0.97 8.28 22.01
C GLN A 157 -0.46 7.99 21.51
N GLU A 158 -0.94 8.72 20.51
CA GLU A 158 -2.27 8.51 19.93
C GLU A 158 -2.39 7.13 19.26
N LEU A 159 -1.37 6.72 18.51
CA LEU A 159 -1.36 5.46 17.76
C LEU A 159 -1.13 4.23 18.66
N MET A 160 -0.56 4.45 19.85
CA MET A 160 -0.36 3.43 20.87
C MET A 160 -1.59 3.16 21.74
N THR A 161 -2.65 3.98 21.64
CA THR A 161 -3.87 3.74 22.42
C THR A 161 -4.66 2.54 21.89
N PRO A 162 -5.25 1.72 22.78
CA PRO A 162 -6.10 0.62 22.37
C PRO A 162 -7.40 1.15 21.76
N VAL A 163 -7.87 0.48 20.71
CA VAL A 163 -9.11 0.84 20.03
C VAL A 163 -10.17 -0.20 20.37
N THR A 164 -11.33 0.25 20.85
CA THR A 164 -12.45 -0.61 21.23
C THR A 164 -13.73 -0.12 20.56
N GLY A 165 -14.64 -1.05 20.25
CA GLY A 165 -15.96 -0.71 19.75
C GLY A 165 -16.95 -1.84 19.96
N SER A 166 -18.23 -1.48 20.03
CA SER A 166 -19.32 -2.45 20.19
C SER A 166 -20.52 -2.05 19.33
N LYS A 167 -21.22 -3.04 18.80
CA LYS A 167 -22.44 -2.82 18.01
C LYS A 167 -23.41 -3.97 18.19
N GLN A 168 -24.70 -3.67 18.18
CA GLN A 168 -25.77 -4.65 18.28
C GLN A 168 -26.80 -4.40 17.19
N LYS A 169 -27.44 -5.46 16.72
CA LYS A 169 -28.54 -5.41 15.76
C LYS A 169 -29.64 -6.38 16.18
N LYS A 170 -30.89 -5.90 16.15
CA LYS A 170 -32.07 -6.77 16.34
C LYS A 170 -32.30 -7.63 15.09
N VAL A 171 -32.49 -8.93 15.30
CA VAL A 171 -32.78 -9.94 14.28
C VAL A 171 -33.89 -10.83 14.84
N THR A 172 -35.13 -10.44 14.55
CA THR A 172 -36.32 -11.00 15.18
C THR A 172 -36.98 -12.04 14.28
N CYS A 173 -37.73 -12.96 14.87
CA CYS A 173 -38.65 -13.84 14.17
C CYS A 173 -39.91 -14.07 15.00
N MET A 174 -40.92 -14.75 14.44
CA MET A 174 -42.20 -15.00 15.11
C MET A 174 -42.05 -15.63 16.51
N PHE A 175 -41.10 -16.56 16.69
CA PHE A 175 -40.87 -17.26 17.95
C PHE A 175 -39.85 -16.60 18.87
N ILE A 176 -39.05 -15.65 18.35
CA ILE A 176 -38.02 -14.93 19.11
C ILE A 176 -38.16 -13.43 18.78
N PRO A 177 -39.12 -12.73 19.42
CA PRO A 177 -39.40 -11.32 19.14
C PRO A 177 -38.26 -10.39 19.58
N ASP A 178 -37.45 -10.81 20.56
CA ASP A 178 -36.32 -10.04 21.09
C ASP A 178 -34.94 -10.55 20.63
N GLY A 179 -34.92 -11.34 19.55
CA GLY A 179 -33.67 -11.88 19.00
C GLY A 179 -32.72 -10.78 18.55
N SER A 180 -31.44 -10.91 18.91
CA SER A 180 -30.40 -9.94 18.56
C SER A 180 -29.06 -10.60 18.30
N VAL A 181 -28.18 -9.86 17.64
CA VAL A 181 -26.78 -10.23 17.47
C VAL A 181 -25.90 -9.06 17.88
N SER A 182 -24.84 -9.31 18.63
CA SER A 182 -23.93 -8.29 19.11
C SER A 182 -22.47 -8.65 18.82
N ILE A 183 -21.65 -7.61 18.64
CA ILE A 183 -20.20 -7.68 18.48
C ILE A 183 -19.60 -6.67 19.44
N SER A 184 -18.64 -7.08 20.25
CA SER A 184 -17.73 -6.19 20.98
C SER A 184 -16.31 -6.57 20.59
N ALA A 185 -15.46 -5.61 20.24
CA ALA A 185 -14.09 -5.90 19.84
C ALA A 185 -13.10 -4.84 20.30
N ARG A 186 -11.86 -5.28 20.51
CA ARG A 186 -10.74 -4.49 20.98
C ARG A 186 -9.46 -4.93 20.27
N ILE A 187 -8.60 -3.95 19.98
CA ILE A 187 -7.22 -4.15 19.54
C ILE A 187 -6.26 -3.38 20.45
N GLY A 188 -5.04 -3.88 20.62
CA GLY A 188 -4.06 -3.33 21.57
C GLY A 188 -3.55 -1.94 21.22
N ARG A 189 -3.48 -1.59 19.93
CA ARG A 189 -3.02 -0.30 19.40
C ARG A 189 -3.74 0.08 18.10
N LYS A 190 -3.63 1.34 17.69
CA LYS A 190 -4.14 1.89 16.41
C LYS A 190 -3.11 1.84 15.29
N GLY A 191 -1.82 1.99 15.60
CA GLY A 191 -0.71 1.99 14.63
C GLY A 191 -0.06 0.62 14.44
N TYR A 192 0.17 0.22 13.19
CA TYR A 192 0.88 -1.02 12.82
C TYR A 192 1.78 -0.79 11.60
N CYS A 193 2.75 -1.66 11.41
CA CYS A 193 3.61 -1.67 10.22
C CYS A 193 3.39 -2.92 9.35
N GLU A 194 3.90 -2.87 8.11
CA GLU A 194 3.92 -4.02 7.21
C GLU A 194 4.52 -5.23 7.91
N GLY A 195 3.85 -6.38 7.79
CA GLY A 195 4.32 -7.63 8.36
C GLY A 195 4.08 -7.77 9.86
N GLU A 196 3.48 -6.80 10.56
CA GLU A 196 3.09 -6.97 11.95
C GLU A 196 1.79 -7.79 12.10
N ASP A 197 1.59 -8.37 13.28
CA ASP A 197 0.38 -9.11 13.64
C ASP A 197 -0.58 -8.22 14.45
N ILE A 198 -1.84 -8.14 14.01
CA ILE A 198 -2.92 -7.50 14.77
C ILE A 198 -3.58 -8.56 15.63
N GLU A 199 -3.48 -8.41 16.95
CA GLU A 199 -4.20 -9.24 17.92
C GLU A 199 -5.61 -8.68 18.14
N ILE A 200 -6.61 -9.51 17.83
CA ILE A 200 -8.03 -9.14 17.90
C ILE A 200 -8.67 -9.85 19.09
N ASP A 201 -9.10 -9.07 20.07
CA ASP A 201 -9.98 -9.52 21.15
C ASP A 201 -11.42 -9.20 20.75
N ALA A 202 -12.29 -10.21 20.65
CA ALA A 202 -13.68 -9.98 20.27
C ALA A 202 -14.64 -10.92 20.98
N GLN A 203 -15.83 -10.42 21.29
CA GLN A 203 -16.94 -11.18 21.85
C GLN A 203 -18.14 -11.04 20.91
N PHE A 204 -18.72 -12.19 20.58
CA PHE A 204 -19.88 -12.30 19.71
C PHE A 204 -21.02 -12.96 20.48
N GLU A 205 -22.22 -12.39 20.40
CA GLU A 205 -23.41 -12.95 21.05
C GLU A 205 -24.52 -13.12 20.01
N ASN A 206 -25.17 -14.28 20.03
CA ASN A 206 -26.27 -14.58 19.14
C ASN A 206 -27.50 -15.03 19.92
N THR A 207 -28.44 -14.12 20.14
CA THR A 207 -29.77 -14.45 20.69
C THR A 207 -30.83 -14.55 19.60
N SER A 208 -30.44 -14.48 18.32
CA SER A 208 -31.35 -14.64 17.19
C SER A 208 -31.62 -16.11 16.87
N SER A 209 -32.61 -16.40 16.02
CA SER A 209 -32.93 -17.75 15.53
C SER A 209 -31.98 -18.28 14.45
N ARG A 210 -31.01 -17.48 14.00
CA ARG A 210 -30.17 -17.79 12.83
C ARG A 210 -28.78 -18.26 13.25
N ILE A 211 -28.13 -19.05 12.40
CA ILE A 211 -26.70 -19.38 12.56
C ILE A 211 -25.90 -18.25 11.94
N ILE A 212 -25.00 -17.63 12.72
CA ILE A 212 -24.18 -16.50 12.25
C ILE A 212 -22.71 -16.89 12.11
N VAL A 213 -21.97 -16.13 11.32
CA VAL A 213 -20.53 -16.35 11.11
C VAL A 213 -19.74 -15.06 11.32
N PRO A 214 -18.84 -15.00 12.33
CA PRO A 214 -17.93 -13.89 12.53
C PRO A 214 -16.79 -13.92 11.51
N LYS A 215 -16.48 -12.77 10.93
CA LYS A 215 -15.35 -12.55 10.02
C LYS A 215 -14.66 -11.24 10.41
N ALA A 216 -13.36 -11.16 10.22
CA ALA A 216 -12.60 -9.91 10.34
C ALA A 216 -11.72 -9.71 9.12
N ALA A 217 -11.53 -8.47 8.69
CA ALA A 217 -10.71 -8.14 7.54
C ALA A 217 -10.04 -6.77 7.69
N ILE A 218 -8.82 -6.64 7.18
CA ILE A 218 -8.20 -5.33 6.95
C ILE A 218 -8.78 -4.77 5.65
N VAL A 219 -9.30 -3.55 5.70
CA VAL A 219 -9.88 -2.87 4.55
C VAL A 219 -9.15 -1.55 4.35
N ALA A 220 -8.63 -1.34 3.14
CA ALA A 220 -8.12 -0.05 2.69
C ALA A 220 -9.27 0.80 2.15
N LYS A 221 -9.32 2.07 2.54
CA LYS A 221 -10.28 3.06 2.06
C LYS A 221 -9.50 4.13 1.30
N HIS A 222 -9.63 4.11 -0.02
CA HIS A 222 -9.07 5.13 -0.89
C HIS A 222 -10.14 6.20 -1.14
N ILE A 223 -9.91 7.40 -0.61
CA ILE A 223 -10.84 8.51 -0.66
C ILE A 223 -10.27 9.56 -1.60
N TYR A 224 -11.04 9.91 -2.63
CA TYR A 224 -10.70 10.91 -3.63
C TYR A 224 -11.71 12.04 -3.56
N LEU A 225 -11.24 13.27 -3.35
CA LEU A 225 -12.06 14.47 -3.30
C LEU A 225 -11.78 15.33 -4.54
N ALA A 226 -12.84 15.65 -5.28
CA ALA A 226 -12.77 16.55 -6.43
C ALA A 226 -14.08 17.33 -6.57
N ASN A 227 -14.01 18.64 -6.82
CA ASN A 227 -15.16 19.52 -7.03
C ASN A 227 -16.26 19.39 -5.95
N GLY A 228 -15.86 19.32 -4.67
CA GLY A 228 -16.78 19.17 -3.53
C GLY A 228 -17.47 17.81 -3.43
N ARG A 229 -17.03 16.82 -4.21
CA ARG A 229 -17.55 15.45 -4.20
C ARG A 229 -16.49 14.49 -3.73
N THR A 230 -16.95 13.41 -3.11
CA THR A 230 -16.10 12.34 -2.60
C THR A 230 -16.39 11.05 -3.34
N LYS A 231 -15.33 10.37 -3.76
CA LYS A 231 -15.36 9.00 -4.29
C LYS A 231 -14.54 8.12 -3.36
N VAL A 232 -15.17 7.09 -2.82
CA VAL A 232 -14.53 6.13 -1.91
C VAL A 232 -14.45 4.79 -2.61
N ILE A 233 -13.26 4.21 -2.66
CA ILE A 233 -13.04 2.82 -3.03
C ILE A 233 -12.63 2.07 -1.77
N GLN A 234 -13.21 0.89 -1.57
CA GLN A 234 -12.81 0.00 -0.50
C GLN A 234 -12.18 -1.24 -1.10
N GLU A 235 -11.01 -1.60 -0.60
CA GLU A 235 -10.29 -2.81 -1.00
C GLU A 235 -10.13 -3.70 0.23
N LYS A 236 -10.61 -4.92 0.14
CA LYS A 236 -10.44 -5.93 1.18
C LYS A 236 -9.09 -6.61 0.97
N LEU A 237 -8.22 -6.55 1.98
CA LEU A 237 -6.83 -6.97 1.85
C LEU A 237 -6.61 -8.39 2.39
N THR A 238 -6.67 -8.55 3.71
CA THR A 238 -6.55 -9.83 4.40
C THR A 238 -7.79 -10.08 5.25
N SER A 239 -8.16 -11.35 5.44
CA SER A 239 -9.30 -11.69 6.28
C SER A 239 -9.18 -13.02 6.99
N VAL A 240 -9.85 -13.12 8.13
CA VAL A 240 -10.01 -14.33 8.94
C VAL A 240 -11.48 -14.64 9.14
N ARG A 241 -11.83 -15.92 9.13
CA ARG A 241 -13.21 -16.44 9.33
C ARG A 241 -13.26 -17.27 10.60
N GLY A 242 -14.18 -16.95 11.52
CA GLY A 242 -14.41 -17.74 12.73
C GLY A 242 -15.42 -18.87 12.52
N ASN A 243 -15.72 -19.56 13.62
CA ASN A 243 -16.65 -20.68 13.63
C ASN A 243 -18.11 -20.20 13.56
N HIS A 244 -19.01 -21.10 13.16
CA HIS A 244 -20.44 -20.81 13.19
C HIS A 244 -20.93 -20.66 14.63
N ILE A 245 -21.75 -19.64 14.89
CA ILE A 245 -22.37 -19.40 16.20
C ILE A 245 -23.86 -19.66 16.04
N ILE A 246 -24.34 -20.73 16.67
CA ILE A 246 -25.76 -21.11 16.65
C ILE A 246 -26.59 -20.20 17.57
N SER A 247 -27.91 -20.33 17.47
CA SER A 247 -28.87 -19.58 18.30
C SER A 247 -28.64 -19.82 19.80
N GLY A 248 -28.66 -18.76 20.59
CA GLY A 248 -28.49 -18.79 22.05
C GLY A 248 -27.04 -18.89 22.53
N MET A 249 -26.06 -18.88 21.62
CA MET A 249 -24.64 -19.06 21.96
C MET A 249 -23.82 -17.78 21.81
N CYS A 250 -22.63 -17.80 22.40
CA CYS A 250 -21.60 -16.78 22.23
C CYS A 250 -20.27 -17.42 21.77
N ASP A 251 -19.43 -16.61 21.13
CA ASP A 251 -18.05 -16.96 20.78
C ASP A 251 -17.11 -15.85 21.23
N VAL A 252 -15.88 -16.21 21.59
CA VAL A 252 -14.87 -15.26 22.09
C VAL A 252 -13.56 -15.51 21.38
N TRP A 253 -13.03 -14.47 20.75
CA TRP A 253 -11.68 -14.43 20.23
C TRP A 253 -10.78 -13.77 21.28
N GLN A 254 -9.73 -14.47 21.69
CA GLN A 254 -8.71 -13.98 22.61
C GLN A 254 -7.39 -13.94 21.86
N GLY A 255 -6.92 -12.73 21.51
CA GLY A 255 -5.68 -12.57 20.74
C GLY A 255 -5.70 -13.23 19.35
N ARG A 256 -6.85 -13.21 18.64
CA ARG A 256 -6.88 -13.80 17.29
C ARG A 256 -6.03 -12.97 16.34
N VAL A 257 -5.01 -13.59 15.77
CA VAL A 257 -4.01 -12.91 14.94
C VAL A 257 -4.52 -12.69 13.50
N LEU A 258 -4.31 -11.47 13.00
CA LEU A 258 -4.46 -11.10 11.60
C LEU A 258 -3.22 -10.32 11.14
N ARG A 259 -2.42 -10.93 10.26
CA ARG A 259 -1.18 -10.34 9.73
C ARG A 259 -1.48 -9.17 8.77
N VAL A 260 -0.73 -8.09 8.93
CA VAL A 260 -0.71 -6.94 8.01
C VAL A 260 0.10 -7.33 6.76
N PRO A 261 -0.50 -7.35 5.56
CA PRO A 261 0.23 -7.67 4.33
C PRO A 261 1.13 -6.50 3.92
N LYS A 262 1.83 -6.64 2.79
CA LYS A 262 2.57 -5.54 2.18
C LYS A 262 1.59 -4.47 1.68
N LEU A 263 1.61 -3.31 2.32
CA LEU A 263 0.67 -2.21 2.06
C LEU A 263 1.41 -0.90 1.89
N LYS A 264 0.81 0.01 1.12
CA LYS A 264 1.28 1.39 1.11
C LYS A 264 0.99 2.03 2.48
N PRO A 265 1.88 2.87 3.01
CA PRO A 265 1.60 3.61 4.23
C PRO A 265 0.33 4.44 4.12
N THR A 266 -0.28 4.74 5.26
CA THR A 266 -1.36 5.74 5.35
C THR A 266 -0.88 7.07 4.78
N ILE A 267 -1.73 7.78 4.04
CA ILE A 267 -1.40 9.11 3.54
C ILE A 267 -2.03 10.14 4.47
N LEU A 268 -1.19 10.85 5.21
CA LEU A 268 -1.58 11.95 6.07
C LEU A 268 -1.28 13.28 5.37
N GLY A 269 -2.11 14.31 5.60
CA GLY A 269 -1.84 15.69 5.17
C GLY A 269 -2.13 16.02 3.70
N CYS A 270 -2.77 15.12 2.95
CA CYS A 270 -3.23 15.43 1.59
C CYS A 270 -4.70 15.84 1.60
N ASP A 271 -5.04 16.99 1.02
CA ASP A 271 -6.42 17.48 1.07
C ASP A 271 -7.39 16.69 0.16
N ILE A 272 -6.90 16.24 -0.99
CA ILE A 272 -7.73 15.64 -2.05
C ILE A 272 -7.65 14.12 -2.15
N ILE A 273 -6.64 13.48 -1.53
CA ILE A 273 -6.44 12.02 -1.58
C ILE A 273 -6.14 11.51 -0.18
N HIS A 274 -6.98 10.63 0.35
CA HIS A 274 -6.75 9.96 1.64
C HIS A 274 -6.67 8.45 1.43
N VAL A 275 -5.75 7.81 2.15
CA VAL A 275 -5.61 6.35 2.18
C VAL A 275 -5.66 5.93 3.63
N ASP A 276 -6.86 5.55 4.06
CA ASP A 276 -7.13 5.14 5.42
C ASP A 276 -7.27 3.62 5.51
N TYR A 277 -6.96 3.05 6.67
CA TYR A 277 -7.16 1.64 6.92
C TYR A 277 -8.14 1.44 8.08
N CYS A 278 -8.93 0.37 8.01
CA CYS A 278 -9.70 -0.07 9.16
C CYS A 278 -9.69 -1.59 9.29
N LEU A 279 -9.76 -2.05 10.53
CA LEU A 279 -10.10 -3.43 10.84
C LEU A 279 -11.62 -3.54 10.88
N ARG A 280 -12.18 -4.19 9.87
CA ARG A 280 -13.62 -4.44 9.74
C ARG A 280 -13.95 -5.81 10.32
N ILE A 281 -14.66 -5.82 11.45
CA ILE A 281 -15.18 -7.03 12.10
C ILE A 281 -16.68 -7.09 11.84
N TYR A 282 -17.15 -8.20 11.26
CA TYR A 282 -18.55 -8.31 10.87
C TYR A 282 -19.13 -9.71 11.06
N LEU A 283 -20.42 -9.74 11.39
CA LEU A 283 -21.22 -10.96 11.45
C LEU A 283 -22.00 -11.12 10.15
N HIS A 284 -21.79 -12.24 9.48
CA HIS A 284 -22.66 -12.69 8.40
C HIS A 284 -23.91 -13.33 9.00
N ILE A 285 -25.08 -12.81 8.61
CA ILE A 285 -26.39 -13.23 9.11
C ILE A 285 -27.20 -13.66 7.89
N PRO A 286 -27.45 -14.96 7.68
CA PRO A 286 -28.21 -15.43 6.52
C PRO A 286 -29.57 -14.73 6.43
N GLY A 287 -29.93 -14.17 5.27
CA GLY A 287 -31.18 -13.45 5.05
C GLY A 287 -31.32 -12.09 5.78
N SER A 288 -30.24 -11.48 6.25
CA SER A 288 -30.23 -10.10 6.78
C SER A 288 -28.93 -9.40 6.39
N GLU A 289 -28.92 -8.06 6.44
CA GLU A 289 -27.68 -7.31 6.26
C GLU A 289 -26.64 -7.66 7.34
N LYS A 290 -25.36 -7.66 6.96
CA LYS A 290 -24.23 -7.93 7.85
C LYS A 290 -24.20 -6.90 9.00
N LEU A 291 -23.91 -7.34 10.22
CA LEU A 291 -23.58 -6.42 11.32
C LEU A 291 -22.10 -6.08 11.23
N ILE A 292 -21.76 -4.81 10.95
CA ILE A 292 -20.38 -4.37 10.70
C ILE A 292 -19.93 -3.40 11.79
N LEU A 293 -18.79 -3.70 12.43
CA LEU A 293 -18.00 -2.85 13.31
C LEU A 293 -16.67 -2.50 12.61
N GLU A 294 -16.30 -1.23 12.58
CA GLU A 294 -15.04 -0.77 11.99
C GLU A 294 -14.19 -0.12 13.07
N LEU A 295 -12.98 -0.63 13.26
CA LEU A 295 -11.98 -0.05 14.15
C LEU A 295 -10.92 0.66 13.28
N PRO A 296 -10.64 1.95 13.47
CA PRO A 296 -9.64 2.67 12.69
C PRO A 296 -8.23 2.11 12.94
N VAL A 297 -7.44 2.00 11.87
CA VAL A 297 -6.05 1.52 11.89
C VAL A 297 -5.18 2.46 11.07
N VAL A 298 -3.95 2.72 11.52
CA VAL A 298 -2.95 3.50 10.80
C VAL A 298 -1.79 2.60 10.44
N ILE A 299 -1.39 2.61 9.17
CA ILE A 299 -0.24 1.85 8.68
C ILE A 299 0.95 2.80 8.53
N GLY A 300 1.95 2.65 9.41
CA GLY A 300 3.14 3.50 9.43
C GLY A 300 4.35 2.89 8.75
N THR A 301 5.43 3.65 8.67
CA THR A 301 6.71 3.25 8.05
C THR A 301 7.80 2.96 9.08
N ILE A 302 7.71 3.54 10.28
CA ILE A 302 8.65 3.27 11.37
C ILE A 302 8.04 2.21 12.27
N PRO A 303 8.65 1.02 12.41
CA PRO A 303 8.09 -0.10 13.18
C PRO A 303 7.99 0.21 14.67
N TYR A 304 7.08 -0.50 15.34
CA TYR A 304 6.91 -0.37 16.77
C TYR A 304 8.16 -0.81 17.53
N SER A 305 8.67 0.05 18.42
CA SER A 305 9.92 -0.16 19.18
C SER A 305 9.71 -0.74 20.58
N GLY A 306 8.60 -1.46 20.82
CA GLY A 306 8.37 -2.09 22.12
C GLY A 306 9.16 -3.39 22.29
N MET A 307 10.15 -3.36 23.18
CA MET A 307 10.79 -4.48 23.90
C MET A 307 10.72 -5.89 23.26
N SER A 308 11.04 -6.03 21.98
CA SER A 308 11.31 -7.33 21.34
C SER A 308 12.45 -7.30 20.32
N SER A 309 13.18 -6.19 20.25
CA SER A 309 14.45 -6.10 19.52
C SER A 309 15.58 -6.76 20.33
N ARG A 310 15.51 -8.08 20.52
CA ARG A 310 16.66 -8.89 20.94
C ARG A 310 16.95 -10.04 19.98
N THR A 311 16.76 -9.90 18.67
CA THR A 311 17.46 -10.75 17.68
C THR A 311 17.53 -10.08 16.30
N SER A 312 18.37 -9.06 16.16
CA SER A 312 18.97 -8.73 14.86
C SER A 312 20.32 -8.07 15.12
N SER A 313 21.18 -8.84 15.80
CA SER A 313 22.57 -8.48 16.01
C SER A 313 23.31 -8.55 14.68
N MET A 314 23.66 -7.37 14.18
CA MET A 314 24.85 -7.06 13.39
C MET A 314 25.92 -8.15 13.51
N SER A 315 26.35 -8.73 12.40
CA SER A 315 27.59 -9.50 12.32
C SER A 315 28.41 -8.97 11.16
N SER A 316 29.32 -8.05 11.45
CA SER A 316 30.42 -7.65 10.57
C SER A 316 31.72 -7.73 11.38
N GLN A 317 32.52 -8.72 11.02
CA GLN A 317 33.99 -8.82 11.06
C GLN A 317 34.80 -8.49 12.33
N ASP A 318 35.54 -9.54 12.74
CA ASP A 318 36.97 -9.62 13.04
C ASP A 318 37.62 -8.76 14.13
N GLY A 319 38.22 -9.45 15.10
CA GLY A 319 39.21 -8.90 16.04
C GLY A 319 39.68 -9.95 17.07
N CYS A 320 40.90 -10.44 16.89
CA CYS A 320 41.60 -11.44 17.72
C CYS A 320 41.90 -10.94 19.14
N GLY A 321 41.82 -11.82 20.15
CA GLY A 321 42.32 -11.56 21.51
C GLY A 321 42.06 -12.71 22.49
N SER A 322 43.13 -13.38 22.90
CA SER A 322 43.20 -14.63 23.67
C SER A 322 42.75 -14.54 25.15
N SER A 323 41.99 -15.52 25.65
CA SER A 323 42.35 -16.40 26.79
C SER A 323 41.15 -17.17 27.41
N SER A 324 41.24 -18.50 27.32
CA SER A 324 40.80 -19.58 28.23
C SER A 324 39.75 -19.32 29.33
N THR A 325 38.62 -20.06 29.31
CA THR A 325 38.39 -21.31 30.08
C THR A 325 36.93 -21.85 29.96
N CYS A 326 36.82 -23.19 29.91
CA CYS A 326 35.71 -24.11 30.27
C CYS A 326 34.26 -23.78 29.84
N ALA A 327 33.70 -24.43 28.81
CA ALA A 327 33.13 -25.79 28.77
C ALA A 327 31.74 -25.96 29.42
N THR A 328 30.70 -25.93 28.59
CA THR A 328 29.44 -26.72 28.74
C THR A 328 28.80 -26.89 27.36
N LEU A 329 28.77 -28.12 26.87
CA LEU A 329 28.10 -28.56 25.63
C LEU A 329 26.57 -28.61 25.82
N PRO A 330 25.75 -28.18 24.85
CA PRO A 330 24.34 -28.55 24.80
C PRO A 330 24.14 -29.93 24.15
N SER A 331 23.34 -30.79 24.79
CA SER A 331 22.98 -32.13 24.34
C SER A 331 22.18 -32.14 23.03
N SER A 332 22.47 -33.09 22.15
CA SER A 332 21.83 -33.33 20.86
C SER A 332 20.35 -33.75 21.01
N PRO A 333 19.46 -33.39 20.05
CA PRO A 333 18.06 -33.85 20.05
C PRO A 333 17.95 -35.33 19.62
N PRO A 334 16.90 -36.06 20.07
CA PRO A 334 16.75 -37.49 19.80
C PRO A 334 16.42 -37.80 18.33
N SER A 335 16.90 -38.96 17.88
CA SER A 335 16.81 -39.50 16.53
C SER A 335 15.39 -39.94 16.15
N TYR A 336 14.98 -39.59 14.93
CA TYR A 336 13.69 -39.92 14.32
C TYR A 336 13.75 -41.32 13.70
N SER A 337 13.21 -42.33 14.38
CA SER A 337 12.96 -43.66 13.79
C SER A 337 11.96 -44.42 14.67
N GLU A 338 10.70 -44.45 14.25
CA GLU A 338 9.88 -45.68 14.16
C GLU A 338 8.50 -45.32 13.58
N ILE A 339 8.37 -45.57 12.27
CA ILE A 339 7.11 -45.54 11.53
C ILE A 339 6.54 -46.96 11.58
N SER A 340 5.32 -47.12 12.08
CA SER A 340 4.50 -48.33 11.89
C SER A 340 3.19 -47.94 11.21
N PRO A 341 2.84 -48.51 10.03
CA PRO A 341 1.58 -48.22 9.35
C PRO A 341 0.62 -49.41 9.47
N TYR A 342 -0.54 -49.25 10.13
CA TYR A 342 -1.71 -50.11 9.86
C TYR A 342 -3.04 -49.41 10.22
N ASN A 343 -3.71 -48.96 9.16
CA ASN A 343 -5.10 -49.19 8.72
C ASN A 343 -6.36 -49.03 9.60
N HIS A 344 -7.35 -48.46 8.89
CA HIS A 344 -8.82 -48.57 8.95
C HIS A 344 -9.60 -47.76 10.00
N ALA A 345 -10.39 -46.78 9.54
CA ALA A 345 -11.82 -46.98 9.30
C ALA A 345 -12.45 -45.78 8.56
N ASP A 346 -13.38 -46.11 7.66
CA ASP A 346 -14.28 -45.22 6.91
C ASP A 346 -15.08 -44.27 7.80
N SER A 347 -15.30 -43.06 7.30
CA SER A 347 -16.60 -42.39 7.45
C SER A 347 -16.80 -41.38 6.33
N SER A 348 -17.47 -41.85 5.29
CA SER A 348 -18.12 -41.11 4.23
C SER A 348 -19.32 -40.32 4.75
N ILE A 349 -19.23 -38.99 4.91
CA ILE A 349 -20.40 -38.08 4.91
C ILE A 349 -20.01 -36.71 4.31
N ILE A 350 -20.44 -36.45 3.09
CA ILE A 350 -20.67 -35.13 2.45
C ILE A 350 -21.92 -35.35 1.54
N PRO A 351 -22.85 -34.38 1.32
CA PRO A 351 -22.65 -32.93 1.36
C PRO A 351 -23.73 -32.09 2.07
N LEU A 352 -23.36 -30.91 2.56
CA LEU A 352 -24.28 -29.77 2.60
C LEU A 352 -23.59 -28.47 2.17
N LEU A 353 -24.08 -27.97 1.04
CA LEU A 353 -24.10 -26.58 0.55
C LEU A 353 -22.75 -25.86 0.36
N ASP A 354 -22.29 -25.88 -0.89
CA ASP A 354 -21.44 -24.82 -1.46
C ASP A 354 -22.23 -23.50 -1.48
N ASP A 355 -21.85 -22.54 -0.65
CA ASP A 355 -22.23 -21.14 -0.80
C ASP A 355 -21.27 -20.49 -1.80
N TYR A 356 -21.77 -20.25 -3.02
CA TYR A 356 -21.12 -19.45 -4.05
C TYR A 356 -20.98 -17.99 -3.58
N ASP A 357 -19.75 -17.47 -3.52
CA ASP A 357 -19.47 -16.03 -3.45
C ASP A 357 -19.64 -15.45 -4.88
N GLU A 358 -20.78 -14.81 -5.16
CA GLU A 358 -21.02 -14.06 -6.41
C GLU A 358 -20.27 -12.72 -6.37
N ASP A 359 -19.02 -12.73 -6.82
CA ASP A 359 -18.32 -11.53 -7.32
C ASP A 359 -17.06 -11.97 -8.10
N ASP A 360 -17.22 -12.62 -9.25
CA ASP A 360 -16.18 -12.67 -10.29
C ASP A 360 -16.78 -13.00 -11.68
N THR A 361 -16.30 -12.27 -12.70
CA THR A 361 -16.76 -12.20 -14.10
C THR A 361 -16.64 -13.51 -14.92
N PRO A 362 -17.27 -13.64 -16.12
CA PRO A 362 -17.68 -14.92 -16.67
C PRO A 362 -16.53 -15.68 -17.35
N ILE A 363 -16.41 -16.98 -17.07
CA ILE A 363 -15.46 -17.87 -17.77
C ILE A 363 -16.24 -19.03 -18.41
N PHE A 364 -16.07 -19.16 -19.73
CA PHE A 364 -16.54 -20.28 -20.55
C PHE A 364 -16.02 -21.63 -19.99
N MET A 365 -16.93 -22.59 -19.84
CA MET A 365 -16.60 -23.96 -19.42
C MET A 365 -15.95 -24.74 -20.57
N HIS A 366 -14.70 -25.18 -20.39
CA HIS A 366 -14.09 -26.25 -21.19
C HIS A 366 -14.23 -27.55 -20.40
N MET A 367 -15.07 -28.47 -20.86
CA MET A 367 -15.17 -29.83 -20.30
C MET A 367 -13.89 -30.61 -20.60
N SER A 368 -13.27 -31.15 -19.55
CA SER A 368 -12.22 -32.18 -19.67
C SER A 368 -12.87 -33.54 -19.39
N GLU A 369 -12.91 -34.40 -20.41
CA GLU A 369 -13.40 -35.78 -20.29
C GLU A 369 -12.46 -36.60 -19.40
N TYR A 370 -12.95 -37.05 -18.24
CA TYR A 370 -12.29 -38.07 -17.43
C TYR A 370 -12.94 -39.42 -17.69
N HIS A 371 -12.21 -40.32 -18.34
CA HIS A 371 -12.59 -41.72 -18.51
C HIS A 371 -12.46 -42.48 -17.19
N LEU A 372 -13.59 -43.01 -16.70
CA LEU A 372 -13.62 -43.99 -15.61
C LEU A 372 -13.35 -45.40 -16.17
N PRO A 373 -12.54 -46.24 -15.48
CA PRO A 373 -12.32 -47.63 -15.89
C PRO A 373 -13.56 -48.51 -15.62
N PRO A 374 -13.80 -49.56 -16.43
CA PRO A 374 -14.95 -50.43 -16.27
C PRO A 374 -14.80 -51.37 -15.05
N PRO A 375 -15.91 -51.80 -14.43
CA PRO A 375 -15.88 -52.68 -13.26
C PRO A 375 -15.46 -54.12 -13.63
N PRO A 376 -14.89 -54.88 -12.68
CA PRO A 376 -14.42 -56.24 -12.93
C PRO A 376 -15.57 -57.24 -13.12
N ALA A 377 -15.33 -58.27 -13.93
CA ALA A 377 -16.29 -59.32 -14.26
C ALA A 377 -16.43 -60.34 -13.12
N TYR A 378 -17.68 -60.65 -12.76
CA TYR A 378 -18.02 -61.71 -11.82
C TYR A 378 -17.89 -63.09 -12.49
N THR A 379 -17.28 -64.05 -11.79
CA THR A 379 -17.32 -65.48 -12.13
C THR A 379 -18.20 -66.18 -11.09
N GLU A 380 -19.31 -66.77 -11.53
CA GLU A 380 -20.10 -67.69 -10.70
C GLU A 380 -19.39 -69.05 -10.67
N GLN A 381 -19.14 -69.58 -9.46
CA GLN A 381 -18.78 -70.97 -9.24
C GLN A 381 -20.05 -71.74 -8.88
N ASN A 382 -20.32 -72.77 -9.68
CA ASN A 382 -21.43 -73.71 -9.59
C ASN A 382 -21.24 -74.71 -8.45
#